data_AF-A0A453G840-F1
#
_entry.id   AF-A0A453G840-F1
#
_cell.length_a   1.000
_cell.length_b   1.000
_cell.length_c   1.000
_cell.angle_alpha   90.00
_cell.angle_beta   90.00
_cell.angle_gamma   90.00
#
_symmetry.space_group_name_H-M   'P 1'
#
loop_
_entity.id
_entity.type
_entity.pdbx_description
1 polymer ?
#
loop_
_entity_poly.entity_id
_entity_poly.type
_entity_poly.pdbx_seq_one_letter_code
_entity_poly.pdbx_strand_id
1 'polypeptide(L)'
;SISATGRSKVLQFVVYIPSARECPLYLQLPDGELSKTNAFISPMWGGVVIWNPPGCSVGSKKAHGTRRQMSSQELMETLEIFIGQLRQLFGLKPNYHAQGMDVATKFLVSEKGFAQWELDLLYRHHACSNLLSCVATLESLSSLSLPRMIVMDEIGRQVELSLEAASLAQRNATLGIGDSSAVSATRARALAEDAFFHPSIMSISYASVEHYFAIYMPFFAPVCLHVLLAAIKELKRYKVERAKYSAFLLASQSRATTSS
;
A
#
# COMPACT_ATOMS: atom_id res chain seq x y z
N SER A 1 9.99 17.13 -6.39
CA SER A 1 10.44 15.87 -5.77
C SER A 1 9.22 15.09 -5.30
N ILE A 2 8.76 14.11 -6.07
CA ILE A 2 7.49 13.36 -5.80
C ILE A 2 7.78 11.87 -5.56
N SER A 3 8.94 11.53 -4.98
CA SER A 3 9.30 10.15 -4.65
C SER A 3 9.43 10.00 -3.14
N ALA A 4 8.29 9.81 -2.45
CA ALA A 4 8.18 9.22 -1.10
C ALA A 4 6.72 9.19 -0.56
N THR A 5 5.70 8.96 -1.39
CA THR A 5 4.27 8.95 -0.97
C THR A 5 3.92 7.81 0.01
N GLY A 6 4.89 7.00 0.45
CA GLY A 6 4.74 5.91 1.41
C GLY A 6 5.45 6.08 2.75
N ARG A 7 6.32 7.08 2.95
CA ARG A 7 7.23 7.11 4.12
C ARG A 7 6.70 7.87 5.34
N SER A 8 5.74 8.77 5.17
CA SER A 8 5.09 9.47 6.28
C SER A 8 3.59 9.60 6.05
N LYS A 9 2.78 9.21 7.03
CA LYS A 9 1.33 9.40 7.01
C LYS A 9 0.99 10.64 7.85
N VAL A 10 0.12 11.49 7.32
CA VAL A 10 -0.39 12.65 8.04
C VAL A 10 -1.63 12.22 8.81
N LEU A 11 -1.65 12.44 10.12
CA LEU A 11 -2.84 12.26 10.94
C LEU A 11 -3.63 13.56 11.01
N GLN A 12 -4.94 13.47 10.79
CA GLN A 12 -5.86 14.61 10.74
C GLN A 12 -6.74 14.62 11.98
N PHE A 13 -6.69 15.70 12.76
CA PHE A 13 -7.59 15.91 13.91
C PHE A 13 -8.51 17.07 13.59
N VAL A 14 -9.80 16.77 13.43
CA VAL A 14 -10.79 17.72 12.92
C VAL A 14 -11.92 17.90 13.91
N VAL A 15 -12.27 19.16 14.17
CA VAL A 15 -13.48 19.52 14.89
C VAL A 15 -14.58 19.78 13.85
N TYR A 16 -15.60 18.95 13.84
CA TYR A 16 -16.77 19.13 12.99
C TYR A 16 -17.83 19.94 13.73
N ILE A 17 -18.35 20.98 13.06
CA ILE A 17 -19.41 21.83 13.57
C ILE A 17 -20.64 21.59 12.68
N PRO A 18 -21.72 20.99 13.20
CA PRO A 18 -22.89 20.68 12.38
C PRO A 18 -23.60 21.95 11.91
N SER A 19 -24.26 21.84 10.76
CA SER A 19 -25.13 22.90 10.25
C SER A 19 -26.34 23.07 11.17
N ALA A 20 -26.99 24.24 11.13
CA ALA A 20 -28.16 24.52 11.97
C ALA A 20 -29.34 23.55 11.76
N ARG A 21 -29.38 22.82 10.63
CA ARG A 21 -30.41 21.82 10.33
C ARG A 21 -30.16 20.46 10.97
N GLU A 22 -28.89 20.14 11.23
CA GLU A 22 -28.43 18.84 11.72
C GLU A 22 -28.08 18.90 13.21
N CYS A 23 -28.31 20.05 13.84
CA CYS A 23 -27.87 20.32 15.19
C CYS A 23 -29.01 20.18 16.22
N PRO A 24 -28.78 19.47 17.35
CA PRO A 24 -27.52 18.85 17.76
C PRO A 24 -27.26 17.50 17.09
N LEU A 25 -25.99 17.24 16.74
CA LEU A 25 -25.55 15.98 16.14
C LEU A 25 -24.83 15.14 17.20
N TYR A 26 -25.38 13.97 17.51
CA TYR A 26 -24.78 13.00 18.44
C TYR A 26 -24.51 11.67 17.74
N LEU A 27 -23.33 11.11 18.01
CA LEU A 27 -22.97 9.77 17.55
C LEU A 27 -23.61 8.72 18.46
N GLN A 28 -24.18 7.70 17.84
CA GLN A 28 -24.74 6.53 18.52
C GLN A 28 -23.75 5.38 18.46
N LEU A 29 -23.54 4.70 19.59
CA LEU A 29 -22.72 3.48 19.65
C LEU A 29 -23.51 2.26 19.13
N PRO A 30 -22.84 1.14 18.82
CA PRO A 30 -23.51 -0.08 18.36
C PRO A 30 -24.52 -0.68 19.35
N ASP A 31 -24.43 -0.32 20.63
CA ASP A 31 -25.36 -0.70 21.71
C ASP A 31 -26.64 0.17 21.73
N GLY A 32 -26.71 1.22 20.91
CA GLY A 32 -27.82 2.16 20.86
C GLY A 32 -27.68 3.34 21.82
N GLU A 33 -26.66 3.36 22.67
CA GLU A 33 -26.40 4.46 23.60
C GLU A 33 -25.73 5.64 22.90
N LEU A 34 -25.92 6.84 23.45
CA LEU A 34 -25.26 8.05 22.93
C LEU A 34 -23.79 8.10 23.36
N SER A 35 -22.92 8.50 22.44
CA SER A 35 -21.49 8.64 22.72
C SER A 35 -21.20 9.74 23.72
N LYS A 36 -20.55 9.38 24.83
CA LYS A 36 -20.13 10.32 25.89
C LYS A 36 -19.19 11.40 25.37
N THR A 37 -18.31 11.08 24.43
CA THR A 37 -17.28 11.99 23.89
C THR A 37 -17.68 12.62 22.54
N ASN A 38 -18.76 12.15 21.92
CA ASN A 38 -19.23 12.59 20.60
C ASN A 38 -18.12 12.65 19.52
N ALA A 39 -17.24 11.65 19.54
CA ALA A 39 -16.07 11.60 18.68
C ALA A 39 -15.81 10.18 18.15
N PHE A 40 -15.16 10.08 17.00
CA PHE A 40 -14.77 8.80 16.40
C PHE A 40 -13.38 8.87 15.75
N ILE A 41 -12.80 7.70 15.53
CA ILE A 41 -11.47 7.54 14.92
C ILE A 41 -11.63 6.82 13.59
N SER A 42 -10.91 7.28 12.58
CA SER A 42 -10.73 6.57 11.32
C SER A 42 -9.28 6.05 11.25
N PRO A 43 -9.06 4.72 11.29
CA PRO A 43 -7.72 4.15 11.22
C PRO A 43 -6.94 4.67 10.01
N MET A 44 -5.66 4.99 10.21
CA MET A 44 -4.75 5.55 9.19
C MET A 44 -5.09 6.96 8.66
N TRP A 45 -6.20 7.57 9.08
CA TRP A 45 -6.55 8.95 8.71
C TRP A 45 -6.45 9.91 9.89
N GLY A 46 -7.02 9.56 11.05
CA GLY A 46 -7.01 10.43 12.23
C GLY A 46 -8.29 10.37 13.05
N GLY A 47 -8.66 11.49 13.66
CA GLY A 47 -9.77 11.61 14.60
C GLY A 47 -10.71 12.77 14.30
N VAL A 48 -12.00 12.58 14.53
CA VAL A 48 -13.03 13.60 14.37
C VAL A 48 -13.78 13.76 15.68
N VAL A 49 -13.93 15.01 16.13
CA VAL A 49 -14.77 15.38 17.28
C VAL A 49 -15.91 16.26 16.79
N ILE A 50 -17.13 15.94 17.17
CA ILE A 50 -18.30 16.74 16.81
C ILE A 50 -18.61 17.69 17.95
N TRP A 51 -18.39 18.98 17.72
CA TRP A 51 -18.72 20.03 18.69
C TRP A 51 -20.07 20.65 18.36
N ASN A 52 -21.03 20.49 19.29
CA ASN A 52 -22.34 21.11 19.22
C ASN A 52 -22.30 22.44 19.99
N PRO A 53 -22.43 23.61 19.32
CA PRO A 53 -22.39 24.90 20.01
C PRO A 53 -23.54 25.04 21.03
N PRO A 54 -23.32 25.68 22.19
CA PRO A 54 -24.37 25.87 23.19
C PRO A 54 -25.53 26.68 22.58
N GLY A 55 -26.76 26.16 22.68
CA GLY A 55 -27.96 26.79 22.09
C GLY A 55 -28.20 26.46 20.61
N CYS A 56 -27.51 25.44 20.09
CA CYS A 56 -27.75 24.86 18.78
C CYS A 56 -28.86 23.80 18.89
N SER A 57 -30.08 24.21 18.57
CA SER A 57 -31.28 23.36 18.63
C SER A 57 -32.18 23.60 17.43
N VAL A 58 -32.84 22.52 16.99
CA VAL A 58 -33.84 22.54 15.91
C VAL A 58 -34.95 23.52 16.31
N GLY A 59 -34.99 24.71 15.69
CA GLY A 59 -36.01 25.74 15.92
C GLY A 59 -35.54 27.04 16.59
N SER A 60 -34.27 27.14 16.98
CA SER A 60 -33.72 28.39 17.54
C SER A 60 -33.57 29.47 16.45
N LYS A 61 -34.54 30.38 16.35
CA LYS A 61 -34.52 31.58 15.47
C LYS A 61 -33.50 32.66 15.92
N LYS A 62 -32.57 32.35 16.83
CA LYS A 62 -31.56 33.34 17.26
C LYS A 62 -30.47 33.47 16.20
N ALA A 63 -30.38 34.68 15.66
CA ALA A 63 -29.52 35.15 14.60
C ALA A 63 -28.23 34.34 14.35
N HIS A 64 -28.14 33.82 13.13
CA HIS A 64 -26.98 33.23 12.45
C HIS A 64 -25.71 34.11 12.41
N GLY A 65 -25.69 35.25 13.11
CA GLY A 65 -24.69 36.32 12.97
C GLY A 65 -23.73 36.49 14.16
N THR A 66 -23.91 35.77 15.27
CA THR A 66 -22.89 35.77 16.33
C THR A 66 -21.91 34.64 16.06
N ARG A 67 -20.68 34.99 15.64
CA ARG A 67 -19.54 34.07 15.59
C ARG A 67 -19.33 33.53 17.00
N ARG A 68 -19.89 32.35 17.29
CA ARG A 68 -19.70 31.70 18.59
C ARG A 68 -18.34 31.04 18.59
N GLN A 69 -17.47 31.54 19.44
CA GLN A 69 -16.16 30.99 19.66
C GLN A 69 -16.25 29.93 20.74
N MET A 70 -15.60 28.79 20.50
CA MET A 70 -15.40 27.77 21.51
C MET A 70 -14.68 28.37 22.72
N SER A 71 -15.20 28.14 23.91
CA SER A 71 -14.55 28.57 25.14
C SER A 71 -13.23 27.82 25.34
N SER A 72 -12.32 28.40 26.15
CA SER A 72 -11.05 27.72 26.46
C SER A 72 -11.26 26.36 27.12
N GLN A 73 -12.34 26.19 27.88
CA GLN A 73 -12.66 24.92 28.56
C GLN A 73 -13.09 23.85 27.56
N GLU A 74 -14.03 24.17 26.66
CA GLU A 74 -14.48 23.25 25.60
C GLU A 74 -13.33 22.85 24.65
N LEU A 75 -12.41 23.78 24.39
CA LEU A 75 -11.21 23.50 23.60
C LEU A 75 -10.31 22.49 24.31
N MET A 76 -10.09 22.66 25.61
CA MET A 76 -9.29 21.72 26.41
C MET A 76 -9.92 20.32 26.43
N GLU A 77 -11.24 20.22 26.64
CA GLU A 77 -11.97 18.94 26.58
C GLU A 77 -11.81 18.28 25.19
N THR A 78 -11.86 19.07 24.12
CA THR A 78 -11.65 18.58 22.75
C THR A 78 -10.22 18.07 22.52
N LEU A 79 -9.22 18.79 23.04
CA LEU A 79 -7.82 18.38 22.97
C LEU A 79 -7.56 17.10 23.77
N GLU A 80 -8.20 16.93 24.93
CA GLU A 80 -8.13 15.69 25.71
C GLU A 80 -8.65 14.49 24.92
N ILE A 81 -9.77 14.67 24.21
CA ILE A 81 -10.30 13.63 23.30
C ILE A 81 -9.29 13.35 22.19
N PHE A 82 -8.70 14.38 21.56
CA PHE A 82 -7.69 14.18 20.52
C PHE A 82 -6.44 13.46 21.03
N ILE A 83 -5.99 13.73 22.26
CA ILE A 83 -4.88 13.00 22.88
C ILE A 83 -5.25 11.52 23.04
N GLY A 84 -6.45 11.23 23.53
CA GLY A 84 -6.95 9.85 23.63
C GLY A 84 -6.99 9.13 22.27
N GLN A 85 -7.50 9.82 21.24
CA GLN A 85 -7.55 9.30 19.88
C GLN A 85 -6.15 9.07 19.28
N LEU A 86 -5.22 9.99 19.51
CA LEU A 86 -3.83 9.87 19.07
C LEU A 86 -3.17 8.62 19.68
N ARG A 87 -3.34 8.40 20.98
CA ARG A 87 -2.81 7.22 21.68
C ARG A 87 -3.39 5.93 21.12
N GLN A 88 -4.71 5.90 20.87
CA GLN A 88 -5.37 4.75 20.28
C GLN A 88 -4.87 4.46 18.85
N LEU A 89 -4.59 5.48 18.05
CA LEU A 89 -4.00 5.35 16.70
C LEU A 89 -2.58 4.78 16.74
N PHE A 90 -1.80 5.08 17.79
CA PHE A 90 -0.50 4.44 18.06
C PHE A 90 -0.62 3.03 18.65
N GLY A 91 -1.84 2.52 18.85
CA GLY A 91 -2.07 1.19 19.41
C GLY A 91 -2.02 1.13 20.94
N LEU A 92 -1.89 2.28 21.63
CA LEU A 92 -2.01 2.37 23.08
C LEU A 92 -3.51 2.36 23.42
N LYS A 93 -4.09 1.17 23.49
CA LYS A 93 -5.48 1.02 23.91
C LYS A 93 -5.55 1.20 25.43
N PRO A 94 -6.47 2.02 25.95
CA PRO A 94 -6.80 1.94 27.36
C PRO A 94 -7.33 0.51 27.60
N ASN A 95 -6.71 -0.23 28.52
CA ASN A 95 -7.20 -1.55 28.89
C ASN A 95 -8.60 -1.40 29.49
N TYR A 96 -9.63 -1.65 28.68
CA TYR A 96 -11.04 -1.68 29.08
C TYR A 96 -11.39 -2.92 29.93
N HIS A 97 -10.45 -3.42 30.73
CA HIS A 97 -10.79 -4.30 31.87
C HIS A 97 -10.99 -3.45 33.13
N ALA A 98 -11.82 -2.41 33.02
CA ALA A 98 -12.47 -1.82 34.18
C ALA A 98 -13.79 -2.56 34.37
N GLN A 99 -13.73 -3.69 35.09
CA GLN A 99 -14.91 -4.13 35.81
C GLN A 99 -15.28 -3.00 36.79
N GLY A 100 -16.33 -2.24 36.48
CA GLY A 100 -17.13 -1.52 37.47
C GLY A 100 -16.54 -0.28 38.14
N MET A 101 -15.60 0.44 37.52
CA MET A 101 -15.16 1.72 38.08
C MET A 101 -15.04 2.81 37.01
N ASP A 102 -15.96 3.79 37.06
CA ASP A 102 -15.90 5.10 36.41
C ASP A 102 -14.72 5.94 36.95
N VAL A 103 -13.54 5.36 37.03
CA VAL A 103 -12.32 6.07 37.42
C VAL A 103 -11.75 6.67 36.17
N ALA A 104 -11.80 8.00 36.10
CA ALA A 104 -11.07 8.79 35.11
C ALA A 104 -9.62 8.29 35.07
N THR A 105 -9.22 7.70 33.95
CA THR A 105 -7.85 7.25 33.73
C THR A 105 -6.97 8.49 33.66
N LYS A 106 -6.30 8.81 34.77
CA LYS A 106 -5.32 9.90 34.79
C LYS A 106 -4.10 9.44 34.01
N PHE A 107 -3.91 10.00 32.84
CA PHE A 107 -2.66 9.83 32.10
C PHE A 107 -1.52 10.38 32.96
N LEU A 108 -0.48 9.57 33.18
CA LEU A 108 0.74 10.03 33.85
C LEU A 108 1.38 11.08 32.94
N VAL A 109 1.35 12.33 33.40
CA VAL A 109 1.89 13.46 32.65
C VAL A 109 3.40 13.29 32.60
N SER A 110 3.91 13.09 31.39
CA SER A 110 5.33 13.19 31.06
C SER A 110 5.54 14.51 30.34
N GLU A 111 6.68 15.16 30.54
CA GLU A 111 7.05 16.38 29.79
C GLU A 111 7.02 16.16 28.27
N LYS A 112 7.19 14.90 27.83
CA LYS A 112 7.17 14.48 26.43
C LYS A 112 5.80 13.99 25.94
N GLY A 113 4.75 14.09 26.77
CA GLY A 113 3.37 13.65 26.47
C GLY A 113 3.09 12.15 26.63
N PHE A 114 4.05 11.28 26.28
CA PHE A 114 3.96 9.83 26.53
C PHE A 114 4.79 9.42 27.74
N ALA A 115 4.30 8.46 28.51
CA ALA A 115 5.05 7.87 29.61
C ALA A 115 6.23 7.04 29.06
N GLN A 116 7.31 6.94 29.83
CA GLN A 116 8.53 6.22 29.39
C GLN A 116 8.25 4.76 29.00
N TRP A 117 7.43 4.06 29.79
CA TRP A 117 7.07 2.67 29.49
C TRP A 117 6.22 2.53 28.22
N GLU A 118 5.43 3.54 27.87
CA GLU A 118 4.64 3.55 26.63
C GLU A 118 5.54 3.70 25.42
N LEU A 119 6.53 4.61 25.51
CA LEU A 119 7.55 4.77 24.49
C LEU A 119 8.34 3.47 24.32
N ASP A 120 8.76 2.83 25.41
CA ASP A 120 9.47 1.55 25.35
C ASP A 120 8.64 0.46 24.67
N LEU A 121 7.34 0.39 24.96
CA LEU A 121 6.42 -0.55 24.31
C LEU A 121 6.34 -0.27 22.80
N LEU A 122 6.19 0.99 22.41
CA LEU A 122 6.12 1.41 21.00
C LEU A 122 7.42 1.11 20.26
N TYR A 123 8.58 1.40 20.87
CA TYR A 123 9.88 1.10 20.27
C TYR A 123 10.07 -0.39 20.01
N ARG A 124 9.75 -1.25 20.99
CA ARG A 124 9.84 -2.70 20.82
C ARG A 124 8.89 -3.22 19.74
N HIS A 125 7.65 -2.74 19.75
CA HIS A 125 6.66 -3.12 18.75
C HIS A 125 7.11 -2.71 17.34
N HIS A 126 7.58 -1.48 17.17
CA HIS A 126 8.06 -0.96 15.90
C HIS A 126 9.32 -1.69 15.41
N ALA A 127 10.27 -1.97 16.30
CA ALA A 127 11.47 -2.73 15.98
C ALA A 127 11.12 -4.14 15.49
N CYS A 128 10.26 -4.85 16.21
CA CYS A 128 9.80 -6.19 15.83
C CYS A 128 9.06 -6.19 14.49
N SER A 129 8.08 -5.29 14.33
CA SER A 129 7.29 -5.19 13.10
C SER A 129 8.16 -4.85 11.88
N ASN A 130 9.10 -3.91 12.00
CA ASN A 130 9.99 -3.55 10.89
C ASN A 130 11.00 -4.65 10.56
N LEU A 131 11.52 -5.37 11.56
CA LEU A 131 12.37 -6.53 11.31
C LEU A 131 11.62 -7.65 10.60
N LEU A 132 10.38 -7.94 11.01
CA LEU A 132 9.54 -8.92 10.33
C LEU A 132 9.25 -8.51 8.88
N SER A 133 8.90 -7.24 8.65
CA SER A 133 8.73 -6.71 7.28
C SER A 133 10.01 -6.82 6.47
N CYS A 134 11.16 -6.46 7.05
CA CYS A 134 12.47 -6.59 6.39
C CYS A 134 12.74 -8.03 5.95
N VAL A 135 12.58 -9.00 6.86
CA VAL A 135 12.77 -10.43 6.56
C VAL A 135 11.83 -10.89 5.45
N ALA A 136 10.54 -10.56 5.54
CA ALA A 136 9.56 -10.93 4.51
C ALA A 136 9.89 -10.31 3.13
N THR A 137 10.40 -9.08 3.09
CA THR A 137 10.84 -8.43 1.85
C THR A 137 12.09 -9.10 1.27
N LEU A 138 13.07 -9.44 2.11
CA LEU A 138 14.28 -10.15 1.66
C LEU A 138 13.98 -11.58 1.21
N GLU A 139 13.04 -12.26 1.86
CA GLU A 139 12.54 -13.57 1.44
C GLU A 139 11.78 -13.50 0.10
N SER A 140 10.98 -12.45 -0.09
CA SER A 140 10.33 -12.17 -1.37
C SER A 140 11.37 -11.89 -2.46
N LEU A 141 12.43 -11.16 -2.14
CA LEU A 141 13.53 -10.89 -3.06
C LEU A 141 14.32 -12.16 -3.42
N SER A 142 14.58 -13.04 -2.45
CA SER A 142 15.32 -14.28 -2.68
C SER A 142 14.50 -15.31 -3.47
N SER A 143 13.18 -15.34 -3.26
CA SER A 143 12.25 -16.20 -4.01
C SER A 143 11.97 -15.68 -5.43
N LEU A 144 12.22 -14.40 -5.71
CA LEU A 144 12.16 -13.81 -7.05
C LEU A 144 13.36 -14.24 -7.92
N SER A 145 13.55 -15.55 -8.08
CA SER A 145 14.50 -16.13 -9.03
C SER A 145 13.88 -16.12 -10.42
N LEU A 146 13.92 -14.95 -11.07
CA LEU A 146 13.62 -14.87 -12.51
C LEU A 146 14.89 -15.25 -13.28
N PRO A 147 14.87 -16.27 -14.16
CA PRO A 147 16.04 -16.80 -14.87
C PRO A 147 16.75 -15.82 -15.82
N ARG A 148 16.33 -14.54 -15.86
CA ARG A 148 16.90 -13.46 -16.69
C ARG A 148 17.25 -12.19 -15.91
N MET A 149 17.21 -12.21 -14.58
CA MET A 149 17.51 -11.01 -13.79
C MET A 149 19.02 -10.82 -13.64
N ILE A 150 19.56 -9.74 -14.22
CA ILE A 150 20.91 -9.28 -13.92
C ILE A 150 20.83 -8.56 -12.56
N VAL A 151 21.27 -9.23 -11.51
CA VAL A 151 21.40 -8.61 -10.19
C VAL A 151 22.53 -7.60 -10.27
N MET A 152 22.18 -6.31 -10.17
CA MET A 152 23.18 -5.24 -10.10
C MET A 152 23.86 -5.29 -8.73
N ASP A 153 25.16 -4.99 -8.69
CA ASP A 153 25.95 -4.93 -7.44
C ASP A 153 25.33 -4.01 -6.39
N GLU A 154 24.65 -2.94 -6.84
CA GLU A 154 23.93 -2.01 -5.97
C GLU A 154 22.82 -2.70 -5.14
N ILE A 155 22.10 -3.66 -5.73
CA ILE A 155 21.07 -4.42 -5.01
C ILE A 155 21.73 -5.32 -3.97
N GLY A 156 22.83 -5.98 -4.33
CA GLY A 156 23.62 -6.79 -3.40
C GLY A 156 24.08 -5.96 -2.20
N ARG A 157 24.61 -4.76 -2.46
CA ARG A 157 25.05 -3.82 -1.41
C ARG A 157 23.90 -3.34 -0.53
N GLN A 158 22.71 -3.09 -1.09
CA GLN A 158 21.53 -2.70 -0.30
C GLN A 158 21.04 -3.85 0.60
N VAL A 159 21.06 -5.08 0.10
CA VAL A 159 20.73 -6.28 0.89
C VAL A 159 21.75 -6.49 2.02
N GLU A 160 23.05 -6.35 1.75
CA GLU A 160 24.10 -6.45 2.76
C GLU A 160 23.92 -5.41 3.87
N LEU A 161 23.75 -4.14 3.51
CA LEU A 161 23.50 -3.05 4.47
C LEU A 161 22.18 -3.25 5.24
N SER A 162 21.17 -3.83 4.61
CA SER A 162 19.90 -4.17 5.28
C SER A 162 20.12 -5.24 6.35
N LEU A 163 20.88 -6.29 6.03
CA LEU A 163 21.19 -7.37 6.97
C LEU A 163 22.07 -6.89 8.13
N GLU A 164 23.06 -6.04 7.85
CA GLU A 164 23.87 -5.38 8.88
C GLU A 164 23.00 -4.55 9.82
N ALA A 165 22.12 -3.70 9.28
CA ALA A 165 21.20 -2.88 10.06
C ALA A 165 20.21 -3.73 10.88
N ALA A 166 19.75 -4.86 10.34
CA ALA A 166 18.88 -5.81 11.05
C ALA A 166 19.62 -6.47 12.22
N SER A 167 20.87 -6.89 12.01
CA SER A 167 21.71 -7.47 13.07
C SER A 167 21.99 -6.45 14.19
N LEU A 168 22.20 -5.19 13.82
CA LEU A 168 22.42 -4.10 14.76
C LEU A 168 21.15 -3.78 15.55
N ALA A 169 19.98 -3.83 14.90
CA ALA A 169 18.69 -3.69 15.58
C ALA A 169 18.46 -4.80 16.61
N GLN A 170 18.79 -6.04 16.26
CA GLN A 170 18.71 -7.19 17.17
C GLN A 170 19.66 -7.03 18.36
N ARG A 171 20.92 -6.63 18.11
CA ARG A 171 21.91 -6.37 19.17
C ARG A 171 21.48 -5.23 20.11
N ASN A 172 20.92 -4.15 19.57
CA ASN A 172 20.39 -3.08 20.40
C ASN A 172 19.19 -3.53 21.23
N ALA A 173 18.33 -4.40 20.69
CA ALA A 173 17.22 -4.97 21.42
C ALA A 173 17.68 -5.87 22.58
N THR A 174 18.72 -6.69 22.39
CA THR A 174 19.27 -7.54 23.46
C THR A 174 19.95 -6.72 24.56
N LEU A 175 20.51 -5.56 24.22
CA LEU A 175 21.07 -4.60 25.18
C LEU A 175 20.00 -3.76 25.90
N GLY A 176 18.72 -3.90 25.53
CA GLY A 176 17.62 -3.11 26.10
C GLY A 176 17.53 -1.68 25.58
N ILE A 177 18.27 -1.34 24.52
CA ILE A 177 18.31 0.02 23.92
C ILE A 177 17.21 0.10 22.84
N GLY A 178 15.96 0.29 23.29
CA GLY A 178 14.77 0.23 22.43
C GLY A 178 14.74 1.27 21.29
N ASP A 179 15.07 2.53 21.59
CA ASP A 179 15.07 3.62 20.59
C ASP A 179 16.06 3.34 19.45
N SER A 180 17.32 3.05 19.79
CA SER A 180 18.34 2.70 18.78
C SER A 180 18.00 1.42 18.02
N SER A 181 17.35 0.44 18.66
CA SER A 181 16.84 -0.76 17.98
C SER A 181 15.77 -0.40 16.95
N ALA A 182 14.79 0.42 17.31
CA ALA A 182 13.71 0.85 16.43
C ALA A 182 14.24 1.65 15.21
N VAL A 183 15.20 2.55 15.42
CA VAL A 183 15.84 3.30 14.32
C VAL A 183 16.56 2.35 13.35
N SER A 184 17.31 1.39 13.90
CA SER A 184 18.07 0.43 13.09
C SER A 184 17.17 -0.53 12.32
N ALA A 185 16.09 -1.00 12.95
CA ALA A 185 15.07 -1.83 12.31
C ALA A 185 14.36 -1.08 11.16
N THR A 186 14.06 0.22 11.35
CA THR A 186 13.48 1.08 10.31
C THR A 186 14.44 1.22 9.12
N ARG A 187 15.73 1.41 9.40
CA ARG A 187 16.76 1.47 8.36
C ARG A 187 16.89 0.14 7.61
N ALA A 188 16.89 -0.99 8.32
CA ALA A 188 16.96 -2.32 7.72
C ALA A 188 15.80 -2.55 6.74
N ARG A 189 14.57 -2.27 7.19
CA ARG A 189 13.37 -2.36 6.37
C ARG A 189 13.45 -1.45 5.14
N ALA A 190 13.84 -0.18 5.31
CA ALA A 190 13.94 0.76 4.20
C ALA A 190 14.94 0.29 3.12
N LEU A 191 16.08 -0.25 3.53
CA LEU A 191 17.09 -0.79 2.62
C LEU A 191 16.61 -2.05 1.90
N ALA A 192 15.88 -2.94 2.59
CA ALA A 192 15.27 -4.11 1.97
C ALA A 192 14.19 -3.72 0.94
N GLU A 193 13.35 -2.73 1.26
CA GLU A 193 12.36 -2.17 0.34
C GLU A 193 13.04 -1.50 -0.87
N ASP A 194 14.08 -0.70 -0.66
CA ASP A 194 14.82 -0.04 -1.74
C ASP A 194 15.47 -1.07 -2.69
N ALA A 195 15.98 -2.19 -2.15
CA ALA A 195 16.50 -3.30 -2.94
C ALA A 195 15.40 -4.02 -3.74
N PHE A 196 14.27 -4.35 -3.09
CA PHE A 196 13.17 -5.07 -3.72
C PHE A 196 12.46 -4.25 -4.81
N PHE A 197 12.28 -2.95 -4.57
CA PHE A 197 11.64 -2.01 -5.51
C PHE A 197 12.64 -1.32 -6.44
N HIS A 198 13.88 -1.83 -6.55
CA HIS A 198 14.86 -1.25 -7.45
C HIS A 198 14.36 -1.28 -8.91
N PRO A 199 14.50 -0.20 -9.69
CA PRO A 199 13.93 -0.10 -11.04
C PRO A 199 14.34 -1.24 -11.98
N SER A 200 15.56 -1.78 -11.84
CA SER A 200 16.02 -2.91 -12.67
C SER A 200 15.27 -4.22 -12.36
N ILE A 201 14.98 -4.51 -11.09
CA ILE A 201 14.18 -5.68 -10.69
C ILE A 201 12.73 -5.49 -11.10
N MET A 202 12.18 -4.31 -10.81
CA MET A 202 10.80 -3.97 -11.09
C MET A 202 10.50 -4.00 -12.59
N SER A 203 11.37 -3.42 -13.43
CA SER A 203 11.17 -3.38 -14.89
C SER A 203 11.10 -4.78 -15.55
N ILE A 204 11.90 -5.74 -15.07
CA ILE A 204 11.95 -7.10 -15.63
C ILE A 204 10.70 -7.90 -15.21
N SER A 205 10.17 -7.69 -14.00
CA SER A 205 8.92 -8.32 -13.58
C SER A 205 7.68 -7.76 -14.31
N TYR A 206 7.71 -6.50 -14.75
CA TYR A 206 6.66 -5.92 -15.59
C TYR A 206 6.78 -6.27 -17.09
N ALA A 207 7.99 -6.49 -17.61
CA ALA A 207 8.22 -6.88 -19.00
C ALA A 207 8.13 -8.39 -19.21
N SER A 208 6.98 -8.98 -18.84
CA SER A 208 6.68 -10.39 -19.13
C SER A 208 6.58 -10.61 -20.65
N VAL A 209 6.75 -11.86 -21.10
CA VAL A 209 6.56 -12.23 -22.51
C VAL A 209 5.17 -11.80 -22.99
N GLU A 210 4.16 -11.86 -22.11
CA GLU A 210 2.79 -11.41 -22.37
C GLU A 210 2.71 -9.90 -22.66
N HIS A 211 3.51 -9.07 -21.97
CA HIS A 211 3.58 -7.63 -22.23
C HIS A 211 4.14 -7.34 -23.64
N TYR A 212 5.18 -8.08 -24.06
CA TYR A 212 5.70 -7.99 -25.42
C TYR A 212 4.68 -8.46 -26.46
N PHE A 213 3.97 -9.57 -26.21
CA PHE A 213 2.87 -10.00 -27.07
C PHE A 213 1.77 -8.94 -27.15
N ALA A 214 1.37 -8.33 -26.04
CA ALA A 214 0.32 -7.30 -26.01
C ALA A 214 0.70 -6.04 -26.81
N ILE A 215 1.96 -5.60 -26.73
CA ILE A 215 2.45 -4.44 -27.49
C ILE A 215 2.59 -4.76 -28.98
N TYR A 216 3.17 -5.91 -29.32
CA TYR A 216 3.56 -6.21 -30.70
C TYR A 216 2.50 -6.96 -31.50
N MET A 217 1.64 -7.79 -30.89
CA MET A 217 0.60 -8.54 -31.63
C MET A 217 -0.33 -7.67 -32.48
N PRO A 218 -0.84 -6.51 -32.02
CA PRO A 218 -1.72 -5.69 -32.85
C PRO A 218 -1.08 -5.24 -34.17
N PHE A 219 0.24 -5.03 -34.20
CA PHE A 219 0.97 -4.60 -35.39
C PHE A 219 1.40 -5.77 -36.28
N PHE A 220 1.87 -6.86 -35.69
CA PHE A 220 2.43 -7.98 -36.45
C PHE A 220 1.40 -9.05 -36.82
N ALA A 221 0.37 -9.30 -36.01
CA ALA A 221 -0.60 -10.35 -36.29
C ALA A 221 -1.35 -10.17 -37.63
N PRO A 222 -1.81 -8.96 -38.01
CA PRO A 222 -2.45 -8.75 -39.31
C PRO A 222 -1.51 -9.02 -40.48
N VAL A 223 -0.26 -8.53 -40.39
CA VAL A 223 0.75 -8.72 -41.45
C VAL A 223 1.13 -10.19 -41.57
N CYS A 224 1.40 -10.87 -40.44
CA CYS A 224 1.69 -12.30 -40.41
C CYS A 224 0.55 -13.13 -41.02
N LEU A 225 -0.70 -12.78 -40.73
CA LEU A 225 -1.87 -13.46 -41.30
C LEU A 225 -1.92 -13.32 -42.83
N HIS A 226 -1.70 -12.10 -43.36
CA HIS A 226 -1.69 -11.88 -44.80
C HIS A 226 -0.57 -12.65 -45.50
N VAL A 227 0.64 -12.66 -44.92
CA VAL A 227 1.78 -13.42 -45.46
C VAL A 227 1.50 -14.93 -45.43
N LEU A 228 0.95 -15.46 -44.34
CA LEU A 228 0.56 -16.87 -44.23
C LEU A 228 -0.47 -17.27 -45.27
N LEU A 229 -1.53 -16.47 -45.47
CA LEU A 229 -2.56 -16.74 -46.48
C LEU A 229 -1.98 -16.70 -47.90
N ALA A 230 -1.10 -15.75 -48.19
CA ALA A 230 -0.41 -15.67 -49.47
C ALA A 230 0.48 -16.91 -49.71
N ALA A 231 1.26 -17.31 -48.71
CA ALA A 231 2.11 -18.49 -48.77
C ALA A 231 1.29 -19.78 -48.99
N ILE A 232 0.16 -19.96 -48.29
CA ILE A 232 -0.72 -21.12 -48.48
C ILE A 232 -1.30 -21.16 -49.89
N LYS A 233 -1.72 -20.01 -50.42
CA LYS A 233 -2.27 -19.91 -51.79
C LYS A 233 -1.21 -20.29 -52.83
N GLU A 234 0.01 -19.79 -52.68
CA GLU A 234 1.09 -20.08 -53.61
C GLU A 234 1.54 -21.55 -53.52
N LEU A 235 1.59 -22.13 -52.31
CA LEU A 235 1.86 -23.57 -52.13
C LEU A 235 0.80 -24.45 -52.79
N LYS A 236 -0.49 -24.07 -52.72
CA LYS A 236 -1.56 -24.79 -53.42
C LYS A 236 -1.41 -24.67 -54.94
N ARG A 237 -1.13 -23.47 -55.45
CA ARG A 237 -0.90 -23.24 -56.87
C ARG A 237 0.28 -24.05 -57.39
N TYR A 238 1.40 -24.03 -56.67
CA TYR A 238 2.60 -24.78 -57.00
C TYR A 238 2.34 -26.29 -57.08
N LYS A 239 1.57 -26.86 -56.14
CA LYS A 239 1.17 -28.28 -56.19
C LYS A 239 0.33 -28.62 -57.42
N VAL A 240 -0.64 -27.76 -57.77
CA VAL A 240 -1.50 -27.97 -58.94
C VAL A 240 -0.72 -27.85 -60.25
N GLU A 241 0.13 -26.84 -60.38
CA GLU A 241 0.98 -26.68 -61.56
C GLU A 241 1.96 -27.85 -61.70
N ARG A 242 2.59 -28.29 -60.60
CA ARG A 242 3.46 -29.48 -60.61
C ARG A 242 2.73 -30.75 -61.06
N ALA A 243 1.48 -30.94 -60.65
CA ALA A 243 0.65 -32.06 -61.12
C ALA A 243 0.35 -31.98 -62.63
N LYS A 244 0.08 -30.77 -63.16
CA LYS A 244 -0.09 -30.54 -64.60
C LYS A 244 1.19 -30.80 -65.38
N TYR A 245 2.33 -30.35 -64.88
CA TYR A 245 3.64 -30.63 -65.50
C TYR A 245 3.94 -32.13 -65.54
N SER A 246 3.67 -32.87 -64.46
CA SER A 246 3.84 -34.33 -64.47
C SER A 246 2.89 -35.02 -65.46
N ALA A 247 1.64 -34.56 -65.57
CA ALA A 247 0.68 -35.12 -66.52
C ALA A 247 1.06 -34.80 -67.98
N PHE A 248 1.56 -33.60 -68.26
CA PHE A 248 2.09 -33.22 -69.57
C PHE A 248 3.29 -34.07 -69.97
N LEU A 249 4.24 -34.30 -69.05
CA LEU A 249 5.39 -35.17 -69.29
C LEU A 249 4.95 -36.60 -69.64
N LEU A 250 4.00 -37.17 -68.89
CA LEU A 250 3.44 -38.49 -69.18
C LEU A 250 2.71 -38.56 -70.53
N ALA A 251 1.96 -37.52 -70.90
CA ALA A 251 1.27 -37.44 -72.19
C ALA A 251 2.23 -37.24 -73.38
N SER A 252 3.34 -36.54 -73.17
CA SER A 252 4.39 -36.37 -74.19
C SER A 252 5.14 -37.68 -74.47
N GLN A 253 5.36 -38.50 -73.43
CA GLN A 253 5.93 -39.85 -73.58
C GLN A 253 4.97 -40.80 -74.32
N SER A 254 3.67 -40.76 -74.03
CA SER A 254 2.70 -41.65 -74.70
C SER A 254 2.47 -41.29 -76.18
N ARG A 255 2.51 -40.00 -76.53
CA ARG A 255 2.38 -39.52 -77.93
C ARG A 255 3.61 -39.84 -78.78
N ALA A 256 4.81 -39.89 -78.19
CA ALA A 256 6.04 -40.33 -78.86
C ALA A 256 6.02 -41.85 -79.17
N THR A 257 5.30 -42.65 -78.40
CA THR A 257 5.15 -44.10 -78.63
C THR A 257 4.05 -44.49 -79.63
N THR A 258 3.17 -43.56 -80.02
CA THR A 258 2.09 -43.83 -81.01
C THR A 258 2.41 -43.34 -82.43
N SER A 259 3.51 -42.60 -82.61
CA SER A 259 3.98 -42.11 -83.92
C SER A 259 5.14 -42.93 -84.50
N SER A 260 5.34 -44.16 -84.01
CA SER A 260 6.32 -45.15 -84.49
C SER A 260 5.62 -46.35 -85.08
#